data_AF-A0A956GGQ9-F1
#
_entry.id   AF-A0A956GGQ9-F1
#
_cell.length_a   1.000
_cell.length_b   1.000
_cell.length_c   1.000
_cell.angle_alpha   90.00
_cell.angle_beta   90.00
_cell.angle_gamma   90.00
#
_symmetry.space_group_name_H-M   'P 1'
#
loop_
_entity.id
_entity.type
_entity.pdbx_description
1 polymer ?
#
loop_
_entity_poly.entity_id
_entity_poly.type
_entity_poly.pdbx_seq_one_letter_code
_entity_poly.pdbx_strand_id
1 'polypeptide(L)'
;TPPGLRRMDELIGTMRAFTVAHEVAHQYFAGLVGADCREHPAVDEPLAQFAAGQVMEKVHGRAGGRALLEMNAKMNYGVYRMLGGKDLPAGQPVTQFPTALAYAAIVYGKAPYFYVALRDRLGADRFDEALRKTVDRFRFKLVTLDQWIAELEKNAGGPSSGVAAAAKRWLHEAHGDADLGVDGSGRAVLTAMLGEATYKQLARSLGALGMSPASLFRMVMGKAGGGAGASGGGGGGGGGLGSALGDLLKSLKGLTR
;
A
#
# COMPACT_ATOMS: atom_id res chain seq x y z
N THR A 1 -4.19 8.92 29.93
CA THR A 1 -3.74 9.60 28.69
C THR A 1 -4.90 10.36 28.08
N PRO A 2 -4.74 11.65 27.69
CA PRO A 2 -5.78 12.41 27.01
C PRO A 2 -6.28 11.67 25.75
N PRO A 3 -7.57 11.81 25.36
CA PRO A 3 -8.17 11.01 24.28
C PRO A 3 -7.41 11.05 22.95
N GLY A 4 -6.87 12.22 22.58
CA GLY A 4 -6.07 12.37 21.35
C GLY A 4 -4.72 11.65 21.40
N LEU A 5 -4.06 11.62 22.56
CA LEU A 5 -2.78 10.92 22.74
C LEU A 5 -3.00 9.39 22.77
N ARG A 6 -4.09 8.92 23.41
CA ARG A 6 -4.45 7.49 23.41
C ARG A 6 -4.68 6.95 21.99
N ARG A 7 -5.39 7.73 21.15
CA ARG A 7 -5.63 7.37 19.75
C ARG A 7 -4.34 7.31 18.94
N MET A 8 -3.37 8.17 19.24
CA MET A 8 -2.07 8.19 18.58
C MET A 8 -1.20 7.00 19.02
N ASP A 9 -1.23 6.65 20.31
CA ASP A 9 -0.54 5.46 20.84
C ASP A 9 -1.11 4.17 20.22
N GLU A 10 -2.43 4.06 20.08
CA GLU A 10 -3.09 2.92 19.43
C GLU A 10 -2.73 2.82 17.93
N LEU A 11 -2.67 3.96 17.23
CA LEU A 11 -2.23 4.01 15.83
C LEU A 11 -0.76 3.56 15.70
N ILE A 12 0.14 4.11 16.52
CA ILE A 12 1.56 3.73 16.52
C ILE A 12 1.72 2.25 16.87
N GLY A 13 0.95 1.76 17.84
CA GLY A 13 0.96 0.36 18.26
C GLY A 13 0.57 -0.59 17.12
N THR A 14 -0.50 -0.27 16.38
CA THR A 14 -0.97 -1.08 15.26
C THR A 14 -0.05 -1.01 14.05
N MET A 15 0.49 0.18 13.72
CA MET A 15 1.53 0.29 12.68
C MET A 15 2.76 -0.53 13.03
N ARG A 16 3.27 -0.44 14.26
CA ARG A 16 4.40 -1.25 14.73
C ARG A 16 4.10 -2.74 14.64
N ALA A 17 2.92 -3.17 15.08
CA ALA A 17 2.53 -4.58 15.00
C ALA A 17 2.46 -5.08 13.55
N PHE A 18 1.95 -4.26 12.63
CA PHE A 18 1.94 -4.55 11.21
C PHE A 18 3.36 -4.68 10.65
N THR A 19 4.24 -3.71 10.93
CA THR A 19 5.65 -3.76 10.50
C THR A 19 6.36 -4.99 11.04
N VAL A 20 6.21 -5.30 12.34
CA VAL A 20 6.82 -6.51 12.91
C VAL A 20 6.29 -7.77 12.21
N ALA A 21 5.00 -7.86 11.93
CA ALA A 21 4.43 -8.99 11.19
C ALA A 21 4.97 -9.09 9.76
N HIS A 22 5.20 -7.96 9.08
CA HIS A 22 5.83 -7.88 7.76
C HIS A 22 7.26 -8.42 7.80
N GLU A 23 8.10 -7.93 8.71
CA GLU A 23 9.49 -8.38 8.84
C GLU A 23 9.62 -9.86 9.27
N VAL A 24 8.67 -10.35 10.07
CA VAL A 24 8.60 -11.78 10.41
C VAL A 24 8.17 -12.61 9.20
N ALA A 25 7.24 -12.12 8.37
CA ALA A 25 6.88 -12.79 7.13
C ALA A 25 8.09 -12.91 6.19
N HIS A 26 9.02 -11.96 6.23
CA HIS A 26 10.26 -12.04 5.46
C HIS A 26 11.18 -13.21 5.83
N GLN A 27 11.02 -13.82 7.01
CA GLN A 27 11.74 -15.05 7.34
C GLN A 27 11.36 -16.21 6.41
N TYR A 28 10.15 -16.18 5.84
CA TYR A 28 9.70 -17.14 4.82
C TYR A 28 9.89 -16.58 3.40
N PHE A 29 9.47 -15.34 3.15
CA PHE A 29 9.50 -14.71 1.83
C PHE A 29 10.67 -13.73 1.75
N ALA A 30 11.66 -14.01 0.90
CA ALA A 30 13.06 -13.51 0.91
C ALA A 30 14.02 -14.37 1.74
N GLY A 31 13.67 -14.75 2.97
CA GLY A 31 14.53 -15.57 3.83
C GLY A 31 14.61 -17.04 3.43
N LEU A 32 13.46 -17.70 3.31
CA LEU A 32 13.39 -19.13 2.95
C LEU A 32 13.26 -19.35 1.44
N VAL A 33 12.50 -18.51 0.75
CA VAL A 33 12.40 -18.45 -0.71
C VAL A 33 12.76 -17.05 -1.14
N GLY A 34 13.86 -16.89 -1.86
CA GLY A 34 14.34 -15.59 -2.31
C GLY A 34 13.91 -15.26 -3.74
N ALA A 35 14.05 -14.00 -4.10
CA ALA A 35 14.02 -13.51 -5.47
C ALA A 35 15.13 -12.47 -5.64
N ASP A 36 15.56 -12.21 -6.87
CA ASP A 36 16.38 -11.03 -7.12
C ASP A 36 15.53 -9.79 -6.85
N CYS A 37 15.82 -9.06 -5.77
CA CYS A 37 15.02 -7.92 -5.33
C CYS A 37 15.05 -6.74 -6.32
N ARG A 38 16.00 -6.71 -7.25
CA ARG A 38 16.08 -5.68 -8.30
C ARG A 38 15.23 -6.05 -9.51
N GLU A 39 15.22 -7.33 -9.89
CA GLU A 39 14.51 -7.80 -11.09
C GLU A 39 13.07 -8.24 -10.80
N HIS A 40 12.81 -8.79 -9.61
CA HIS A 40 11.53 -9.40 -9.23
C HIS A 40 11.02 -8.95 -7.84
N PRO A 41 10.94 -7.64 -7.56
CA PRO A 41 10.50 -7.13 -6.25
C PRO A 41 9.04 -7.47 -5.89
N ALA A 42 8.25 -7.95 -6.85
CA ALA A 42 6.84 -8.30 -6.62
C ALA A 42 6.63 -9.74 -6.08
N VAL A 43 7.71 -10.48 -5.79
CA VAL A 43 7.61 -11.83 -5.23
C VAL A 43 7.43 -11.78 -3.72
N ASP A 44 8.36 -11.16 -3.01
CA ASP A 44 8.48 -11.17 -1.55
C ASP A 44 7.68 -10.04 -0.89
N GLU A 45 7.89 -8.79 -1.30
CA GLU A 45 7.29 -7.62 -0.65
C GLU A 45 5.76 -7.63 -0.61
N PRO A 46 5.04 -7.93 -1.72
CA PRO A 46 3.59 -7.94 -1.67
C PRO A 46 3.05 -9.10 -0.82
N LEU A 47 3.81 -10.19 -0.71
CA LEU A 47 3.43 -11.37 0.05
C LEU A 47 3.65 -11.17 1.54
N ALA A 48 4.76 -10.53 1.94
CA ALA A 48 5.00 -10.10 3.31
C ALA A 48 3.92 -9.11 3.78
N GLN A 49 3.56 -8.14 2.94
CA GLN A 49 2.50 -7.17 3.22
C GLN A 49 1.13 -7.85 3.40
N PHE A 50 0.81 -8.81 2.53
CA PHE A 50 -0.41 -9.63 2.64
C PHE A 50 -0.41 -10.45 3.93
N ALA A 51 0.70 -11.11 4.26
CA ALA A 51 0.83 -11.93 5.47
C ALA A 51 0.68 -11.09 6.74
N ALA A 52 1.24 -9.89 6.79
CA ALA A 52 1.01 -8.94 7.87
C ALA A 52 -0.48 -8.61 8.03
N GLY A 53 -1.20 -8.38 6.92
CA GLY A 53 -2.66 -8.23 6.91
C GLY A 53 -3.39 -9.44 7.52
N GLN A 54 -2.98 -10.66 7.18
CA GLN A 54 -3.57 -11.89 7.75
C GLN A 54 -3.31 -12.02 9.26
N VAL A 55 -2.13 -11.62 9.74
CA VAL A 55 -1.85 -11.56 11.19
C VAL A 55 -2.78 -10.54 11.86
N MET A 56 -2.96 -9.36 11.26
CA MET A 56 -3.90 -8.36 11.80
C MET A 56 -5.34 -8.86 11.81
N GLU A 57 -5.78 -9.64 10.81
CA GLU A 57 -7.11 -10.27 10.82
C GLU A 57 -7.27 -11.24 11.99
N LYS A 58 -6.23 -12.00 12.35
CA LYS A 58 -6.26 -12.91 13.51
C LYS A 58 -6.34 -12.16 14.84
N VAL A 59 -5.65 -11.02 14.96
CA VAL A 59 -5.58 -10.24 16.20
C VAL A 59 -6.80 -9.34 16.40
N HIS A 60 -7.28 -8.71 15.33
CA HIS A 60 -8.30 -7.67 15.37
C HIS A 60 -9.64 -8.08 14.73
N GLY A 61 -9.77 -9.35 14.35
CA GLY A 61 -10.89 -9.86 13.57
C GLY A 61 -10.83 -9.44 12.10
N ARG A 62 -11.65 -10.08 11.26
CA ARG A 62 -11.61 -9.90 9.80
C ARG A 62 -11.76 -8.44 9.36
N ALA A 63 -12.72 -7.71 9.93
CA ALA A 63 -12.96 -6.31 9.59
C ALA A 63 -11.81 -5.39 10.04
N GLY A 64 -11.31 -5.58 11.26
CA GLY A 64 -10.20 -4.80 11.81
C GLY A 64 -8.88 -5.05 11.05
N GLY A 65 -8.57 -6.31 10.76
CA GLY A 65 -7.39 -6.67 9.97
C GLY A 65 -7.45 -6.15 8.54
N ARG A 66 -8.60 -6.23 7.89
CA ARG A 66 -8.81 -5.64 6.56
C ARG A 66 -8.59 -4.12 6.57
N ALA A 67 -9.12 -3.42 7.57
CA ALA A 67 -8.92 -1.98 7.72
C ALA A 67 -7.43 -1.62 7.92
N LEU A 68 -6.69 -2.44 8.69
CA LEU A 68 -5.26 -2.25 8.90
C LEU A 68 -4.45 -2.54 7.63
N LEU A 69 -4.81 -3.55 6.84
CA LEU A 69 -4.20 -3.77 5.52
C LEU A 69 -4.50 -2.61 4.57
N GLU A 70 -5.72 -2.11 4.54
CA GLU A 70 -6.08 -0.95 3.72
C GLU A 70 -5.28 0.30 4.10
N MET A 71 -5.11 0.53 5.40
CA MET A 71 -4.31 1.64 5.93
C MET A 71 -2.82 1.51 5.58
N ASN A 72 -2.25 0.30 5.61
CA ASN A 72 -0.82 0.08 5.36
C ASN A 72 -0.47 -0.19 3.90
N ALA A 73 -1.45 -0.53 3.04
CA ALA A 73 -1.24 -0.82 1.62
C ALA A 73 -2.03 0.14 0.72
N LYS A 74 -3.36 0.01 0.66
CA LYS A 74 -4.23 0.76 -0.27
C LYS A 74 -4.08 2.28 -0.11
N MET A 75 -3.88 2.77 1.12
CA MET A 75 -3.67 4.19 1.37
C MET A 75 -2.34 4.71 0.81
N ASN A 76 -1.27 3.91 0.82
CA ASN A 76 0.00 4.28 0.19
C ASN A 76 -0.16 4.46 -1.32
N TYR A 77 -0.89 3.53 -1.96
CA TYR A 77 -1.28 3.67 -3.36
C TYR A 77 -2.08 4.96 -3.58
N GLY A 78 -3.13 5.20 -2.78
CA GLY A 78 -3.98 6.38 -2.96
C GLY A 78 -3.28 7.71 -2.72
N VAL A 79 -2.37 7.81 -1.76
CA VAL A 79 -1.58 9.04 -1.55
C VAL A 79 -0.71 9.31 -2.78
N TYR A 80 -0.04 8.29 -3.32
CA TYR A 80 0.74 8.43 -4.55
C TYR A 80 -0.13 8.84 -5.74
N ARG A 81 -1.34 8.26 -5.90
CA ARG A 81 -2.28 8.67 -6.94
C ARG A 81 -2.73 10.13 -6.77
N MET A 82 -3.08 10.55 -5.55
CA MET A 82 -3.46 11.92 -5.22
C MET A 82 -2.33 12.93 -5.48
N LEU A 83 -1.07 12.52 -5.28
CA LEU A 83 0.11 13.34 -5.59
C LEU A 83 0.40 13.46 -7.10
N GLY A 84 -0.41 12.84 -7.95
CA GLY A 84 -0.25 12.91 -9.41
C GLY A 84 0.64 11.82 -9.98
N GLY A 85 0.88 10.75 -9.23
CA GLY A 85 1.51 9.53 -9.75
C GLY A 85 0.75 8.92 -10.92
N LYS A 86 1.19 7.77 -11.41
CA LYS A 86 0.43 6.94 -12.36
C LYS A 86 0.45 5.50 -11.89
N ASP A 87 -0.63 4.77 -12.13
CA ASP A 87 -0.59 3.33 -11.94
C ASP A 87 0.41 2.68 -12.91
N LEU A 88 1.06 1.61 -12.47
CA LEU A 88 2.12 0.91 -13.20
C LEU A 88 2.02 -0.59 -12.91
N PRO A 89 2.45 -1.48 -13.84
CA PRO A 89 2.69 -2.88 -13.50
C PRO A 89 3.61 -3.01 -12.28
N ALA A 90 3.30 -3.95 -11.38
CA ALA A 90 4.14 -4.24 -10.21
C ALA A 90 5.23 -5.27 -10.52
N GLY A 91 4.96 -6.20 -11.43
CA GLY A 91 5.87 -7.27 -11.86
C GLY A 91 6.91 -6.80 -12.86
N GLN A 92 7.63 -5.73 -12.53
CA GLN A 92 8.70 -5.15 -13.34
C GLN A 92 9.94 -4.86 -12.47
N PRO A 93 11.15 -4.75 -13.06
CA PRO A 93 12.35 -4.42 -12.31
C PRO A 93 12.25 -3.06 -11.59
N VAL A 94 12.98 -2.92 -10.49
CA VAL A 94 13.01 -1.71 -9.65
C VAL A 94 13.39 -0.46 -10.47
N THR A 95 14.25 -0.63 -11.48
CA THR A 95 14.72 0.45 -12.37
C THR A 95 13.61 1.04 -13.26
N GLN A 96 12.48 0.35 -13.42
CA GLN A 96 11.33 0.83 -14.20
C GLN A 96 10.37 1.70 -13.39
N PHE A 97 10.57 1.81 -12.06
CA PHE A 97 9.80 2.75 -11.24
C PHE A 97 10.44 4.14 -11.27
N PRO A 98 9.68 5.21 -11.58
CA PRO A 98 10.25 6.55 -11.74
C PRO A 98 10.74 7.16 -10.42
N THR A 99 10.23 6.69 -9.28
CA THR A 99 10.60 7.19 -7.95
C THR A 99 10.45 6.07 -6.90
N ALA A 100 11.12 6.22 -5.76
CA ALA A 100 10.91 5.35 -4.60
C ALA A 100 9.45 5.37 -4.10
N LEU A 101 8.75 6.51 -4.23
CA LEU A 101 7.34 6.62 -3.88
C LEU A 101 6.46 5.79 -4.82
N ALA A 102 6.77 5.78 -6.13
CA ALA A 102 6.07 4.92 -7.09
C ALA A 102 6.31 3.44 -6.77
N TYR A 103 7.55 3.04 -6.48
CA TYR A 103 7.87 1.69 -6.04
C TYR A 103 7.06 1.28 -4.80
N ALA A 104 7.10 2.09 -3.73
CA ALA A 104 6.36 1.83 -2.50
C ALA A 104 4.85 1.71 -2.74
N ALA A 105 4.27 2.63 -3.52
CA ALA A 105 2.84 2.65 -3.82
C ALA A 105 2.39 1.45 -4.66
N ILE A 106 3.19 1.01 -5.62
CA ILE A 106 2.82 -0.08 -6.54
C ILE A 106 3.10 -1.45 -5.93
N VAL A 107 4.30 -1.66 -5.36
CA VAL A 107 4.73 -2.95 -4.83
C VAL A 107 4.13 -3.24 -3.45
N TYR A 108 4.09 -2.27 -2.55
CA TYR A 108 3.52 -2.47 -1.19
C TYR A 108 2.07 -2.01 -1.11
N GLY A 109 1.64 -1.10 -1.98
CA GLY A 109 0.28 -0.55 -1.94
C GLY A 109 -0.73 -1.32 -2.78
N LYS A 110 -0.38 -1.67 -4.02
CA LYS A 110 -1.26 -2.36 -4.98
C LYS A 110 -1.05 -3.87 -4.99
N ALA A 111 0.19 -4.33 -5.21
CA ALA A 111 0.46 -5.74 -5.46
C ALA A 111 0.01 -6.72 -4.35
N PRO A 112 -0.08 -6.38 -3.05
CA PRO A 112 -0.56 -7.35 -2.05
C PRO A 112 -2.00 -7.81 -2.31
N TYR A 113 -2.78 -6.99 -3.02
CA TYR A 113 -4.16 -7.32 -3.38
C TYR A 113 -4.27 -8.41 -4.44
N PHE A 114 -3.17 -8.79 -5.11
CA PHE A 114 -3.08 -10.06 -5.85
C PHE A 114 -3.42 -11.23 -4.92
N TYR A 115 -2.75 -11.33 -3.77
CA TYR A 115 -2.96 -12.41 -2.80
C TYR A 115 -4.33 -12.32 -2.11
N VAL A 116 -4.81 -11.11 -1.83
CA VAL A 116 -6.18 -10.89 -1.33
C VAL A 116 -7.20 -11.43 -2.33
N ALA A 117 -7.10 -11.06 -3.60
CA ALA A 117 -8.03 -11.49 -4.63
C ALA A 117 -7.98 -13.01 -4.86
N LEU A 118 -6.79 -13.61 -4.80
CA LEU A 118 -6.64 -15.06 -4.87
C LEU A 118 -7.27 -15.78 -3.70
N ARG A 119 -7.03 -15.31 -2.48
CA ARG A 119 -7.61 -15.93 -1.29
C ARG A 119 -9.14 -15.79 -1.27
N ASP A 120 -9.67 -14.65 -1.66
CA ASP A 120 -11.12 -14.43 -1.78
C ASP A 120 -11.74 -15.36 -2.86
N ARG A 121 -11.01 -15.63 -3.95
CA ARG A 121 -11.46 -16.51 -5.03
C ARG A 121 -11.36 -18.00 -4.68
N LEU A 122 -10.25 -18.43 -4.10
CA LEU A 122 -9.95 -19.85 -3.85
C LEU A 122 -10.52 -20.36 -2.53
N GLY A 123 -10.83 -19.45 -1.60
CA GLY A 123 -11.05 -19.77 -0.20
C GLY A 123 -9.72 -19.93 0.55
N ALA A 124 -9.78 -19.77 1.87
CA ALA A 124 -8.60 -19.77 2.74
C ALA A 124 -7.82 -21.09 2.65
N ASP A 125 -8.48 -22.23 2.82
CA ASP A 125 -7.81 -23.53 2.93
C ASP A 125 -7.02 -23.90 1.66
N ARG A 126 -7.63 -23.74 0.48
CA ARG A 126 -6.99 -24.02 -0.81
C ARG A 126 -5.85 -23.05 -1.09
N PHE A 127 -6.03 -21.77 -0.77
CA PHE A 127 -4.97 -20.77 -0.93
C PHE A 127 -3.78 -21.05 -0.01
N ASP A 128 -4.03 -21.30 1.27
CA ASP A 128 -2.99 -21.57 2.26
C ASP A 128 -2.22 -22.86 1.94
N GLU A 129 -2.92 -23.92 1.50
CA GLU A 129 -2.28 -25.16 1.05
C GLU A 129 -1.41 -24.95 -0.19
N ALA A 130 -1.93 -24.21 -1.18
CA ALA A 130 -1.19 -23.90 -2.40
C ALA A 130 0.08 -23.11 -2.11
N LEU A 131 -0.03 -22.06 -1.27
CA LEU A 131 1.10 -21.23 -0.86
C LEU A 131 2.16 -22.06 -0.13
N ARG A 132 1.74 -22.91 0.81
CA ARG A 132 2.65 -23.80 1.56
C ARG A 132 3.41 -24.74 0.61
N LYS A 133 2.71 -25.40 -0.32
CA LYS A 133 3.33 -26.29 -1.32
C LYS A 133 4.33 -25.56 -2.21
N THR A 134 4.03 -24.33 -2.61
CA THR A 134 4.93 -23.48 -3.40
C THR A 134 6.18 -23.10 -2.61
N VAL A 135 6.03 -22.70 -1.34
CA VAL A 135 7.17 -22.43 -0.45
C VAL A 135 8.04 -23.68 -0.26
N ASP A 136 7.42 -24.84 -0.02
CA ASP A 136 8.16 -26.10 0.15
C ASP A 136 8.94 -26.48 -1.12
N ARG A 137 8.40 -26.21 -2.32
CA ARG A 137 9.06 -26.46 -3.60
C ARG A 137 10.31 -25.60 -3.81
N PHE A 138 10.23 -24.33 -3.40
CA PHE A 138 11.29 -23.33 -3.64
C PHE A 138 12.16 -23.03 -2.43
N ARG A 139 11.97 -23.76 -1.33
CA ARG A 139 12.79 -23.66 -0.13
C ARG A 139 14.28 -23.67 -0.47
N PHE A 140 14.99 -22.64 0.01
CA PHE A 140 16.41 -22.37 -0.20
C PHE A 140 16.81 -22.10 -1.66
N LYS A 141 15.91 -21.50 -2.46
CA LYS A 141 16.16 -21.13 -3.86
C LYS A 141 15.81 -19.67 -4.12
N LEU A 142 16.36 -19.15 -5.23
CA LEU A 142 15.91 -17.93 -5.86
C LEU A 142 14.91 -18.24 -6.97
N VAL A 143 13.84 -17.46 -7.07
CA VAL A 143 12.81 -17.61 -8.11
C VAL A 143 12.59 -16.31 -8.88
N THR A 144 12.19 -16.46 -10.14
CA THR A 144 11.57 -15.36 -10.88
C THR A 144 10.10 -15.22 -10.52
N LEU A 145 9.50 -14.07 -10.82
CA LEU A 145 8.07 -13.86 -10.62
C LEU A 145 7.23 -14.88 -11.39
N ASP A 146 7.60 -15.20 -12.63
CA ASP A 146 6.88 -16.19 -13.45
C ASP A 146 6.95 -17.61 -12.87
N GLN A 147 8.12 -18.00 -12.34
CA GLN A 147 8.28 -19.29 -11.66
C GLN A 147 7.40 -19.39 -10.41
N TRP A 148 7.34 -18.31 -9.63
CA TRP A 148 6.48 -18.22 -8.45
C TRP A 148 4.99 -18.36 -8.82
N ILE A 149 4.52 -17.59 -9.80
CA ILE A 149 3.12 -17.61 -10.27
C ILE A 149 2.75 -18.99 -10.82
N ALA A 150 3.62 -19.59 -11.65
CA ALA A 150 3.33 -20.88 -12.28
C ALA A 150 3.23 -22.02 -11.26
N GLU A 151 4.13 -22.07 -10.26
CA GLU A 151 4.06 -23.11 -9.23
C GLU A 151 2.88 -22.86 -8.27
N LEU A 152 2.57 -21.59 -7.95
CA LEU A 152 1.36 -21.25 -7.19
C LEU A 152 0.08 -21.68 -7.94
N GLU A 153 -0.02 -21.43 -9.24
CA GLU A 153 -1.15 -21.85 -10.06
C GLU A 153 -1.32 -23.37 -10.06
N LYS A 154 -0.23 -24.09 -10.31
CA LYS A 154 -0.21 -25.55 -10.26
C LYS A 154 -0.71 -26.08 -8.92
N ASN A 155 -0.19 -25.55 -7.81
CA ASN A 155 -0.58 -25.98 -6.46
C ASN A 155 -1.99 -25.51 -6.07
N ALA A 156 -2.47 -24.43 -6.68
CA ALA A 156 -3.84 -23.93 -6.52
C ALA A 156 -4.85 -24.69 -7.38
N GLY A 157 -4.49 -25.77 -8.09
CA GLY A 157 -5.41 -26.58 -8.91
C GLY A 157 -5.39 -26.24 -10.40
N GLY A 158 -4.28 -25.69 -10.89
CA GLY A 158 -4.02 -25.45 -12.30
C GLY A 158 -4.75 -24.22 -12.86
N PRO A 159 -4.87 -24.10 -14.20
CA PRO A 159 -5.38 -22.89 -14.86
C PRO A 159 -6.78 -22.44 -14.42
N SER A 160 -7.63 -23.36 -13.96
CA SER A 160 -8.98 -23.04 -13.46
C SER A 160 -8.97 -22.26 -12.14
N SER A 161 -7.85 -22.30 -11.39
CA SER A 161 -7.65 -21.54 -10.16
C SER A 161 -7.78 -20.02 -10.39
N GLY A 162 -7.45 -19.53 -11.59
CA GLY A 162 -7.41 -18.11 -11.93
C GLY A 162 -6.15 -17.38 -11.44
N VAL A 163 -5.11 -18.10 -11.02
CA VAL A 163 -3.85 -17.50 -10.56
C VAL A 163 -3.18 -16.67 -11.65
N ALA A 164 -2.99 -17.21 -12.86
CA ALA A 164 -2.41 -16.45 -13.96
C ALA A 164 -3.25 -15.23 -14.34
N ALA A 165 -4.58 -15.34 -14.31
CA ALA A 165 -5.47 -14.22 -14.61
C ALA A 165 -5.38 -13.10 -13.55
N ALA A 166 -5.29 -13.45 -12.26
CA ALA A 166 -5.09 -12.48 -11.20
C ALA A 166 -3.69 -11.84 -11.28
N ALA A 167 -2.64 -12.62 -11.58
CA ALA A 167 -1.29 -12.10 -11.73
C ALA A 167 -1.21 -11.11 -12.90
N LYS A 168 -1.83 -11.45 -14.04
CA LYS A 168 -1.96 -10.53 -15.19
C LYS A 168 -2.58 -9.20 -14.77
N ARG A 169 -3.74 -9.24 -14.11
CA ARG A 169 -4.48 -8.03 -13.71
C ARG A 169 -3.76 -7.18 -12.66
N TRP A 170 -3.23 -7.81 -11.62
CA TRP A 170 -2.68 -7.10 -10.45
C TRP A 170 -1.19 -6.78 -10.56
N LEU A 171 -0.42 -7.66 -11.21
CA LEU A 171 1.04 -7.56 -11.27
C LEU A 171 1.53 -7.07 -12.62
N HIS A 172 0.93 -7.52 -13.74
CA HIS A 172 1.42 -7.15 -15.08
C HIS A 172 0.66 -5.98 -15.73
N GLU A 173 -0.47 -5.58 -15.17
CA GLU A 173 -1.32 -4.51 -15.70
C GLU A 173 -1.54 -3.35 -14.70
N ALA A 174 -2.01 -2.23 -15.23
CA ALA A 174 -2.29 -1.00 -14.48
C ALA A 174 -3.81 -0.86 -14.23
N HIS A 175 -4.37 -1.74 -13.39
CA HIS A 175 -5.78 -1.73 -12.98
C HIS A 175 -6.04 -1.31 -11.53
N GLY A 176 -5.03 -0.82 -10.82
CA GLY A 176 -5.11 -0.49 -9.39
C GLY A 176 -6.14 0.58 -9.04
N ASP A 177 -6.33 1.59 -9.89
CA ASP A 177 -7.34 2.65 -9.66
C ASP A 177 -8.75 2.04 -9.57
N ALA A 178 -9.10 1.22 -10.57
CA ALA A 178 -10.38 0.54 -10.65
C ALA A 178 -10.55 -0.51 -9.55
N ASP A 179 -9.52 -1.32 -9.31
CA ASP A 179 -9.62 -2.47 -8.41
C ASP A 179 -9.58 -2.06 -6.93
N LEU A 180 -8.88 -0.96 -6.59
CA LEU A 180 -8.84 -0.44 -5.23
C LEU A 180 -9.91 0.61 -4.96
N GLY A 181 -10.62 1.10 -5.98
CA GLY A 181 -11.58 2.19 -5.86
C GLY A 181 -10.91 3.50 -5.44
N VAL A 182 -9.76 3.78 -6.06
CA VAL A 182 -8.89 4.92 -5.77
C VAL A 182 -8.59 5.65 -7.07
N ASP A 183 -8.40 6.97 -7.01
CA ASP A 183 -8.04 7.77 -8.16
C ASP A 183 -7.18 8.99 -7.76
N GLY A 184 -6.79 9.79 -8.76
CA GLY A 184 -6.03 11.02 -8.56
C GLY A 184 -6.83 12.18 -7.93
N SER A 185 -8.14 12.02 -7.69
CA SER A 185 -8.98 13.07 -7.07
C SER A 185 -8.70 13.22 -5.58
N GLY A 186 -8.07 12.22 -4.96
CA GLY A 186 -7.80 12.18 -3.53
C GLY A 186 -9.03 11.87 -2.68
N ARG A 187 -10.20 11.58 -3.29
CA ARG A 187 -11.43 11.29 -2.53
C ARG A 187 -11.24 10.17 -1.51
N ALA A 188 -10.75 9.01 -1.95
CA ALA A 188 -10.57 7.85 -1.08
C ALA A 188 -9.66 8.19 0.12
N VAL A 189 -8.54 8.86 -0.14
CA VAL A 189 -7.55 9.23 0.88
C VAL A 189 -8.13 10.25 1.87
N LEU A 190 -8.65 11.36 1.35
CA LEU A 190 -9.14 12.46 2.18
C LEU A 190 -10.41 12.08 2.95
N THR A 191 -11.24 11.20 2.39
CA THR A 191 -12.40 10.64 3.10
C THR A 191 -11.95 9.76 4.26
N ALA A 192 -10.94 8.91 4.06
CA ALA A 192 -10.39 8.08 5.14
C ALA A 192 -9.76 8.94 6.25
N MET A 193 -9.11 10.07 5.90
CA MET A 193 -8.46 10.95 6.86
C MET A 193 -9.43 11.88 7.61
N LEU A 194 -10.38 12.48 6.89
CA LEU A 194 -11.22 13.58 7.38
C LEU A 194 -12.66 13.14 7.70
N GLY A 195 -13.10 12.00 7.16
CA GLY A 195 -14.49 11.59 7.12
C GLY A 195 -15.26 12.17 5.92
N GLU A 196 -16.31 11.45 5.50
CA GLU A 196 -17.12 11.77 4.31
C GLU A 196 -17.76 13.16 4.37
N ALA A 197 -18.28 13.56 5.53
CA ALA A 197 -18.94 14.86 5.69
C ALA A 197 -17.95 16.03 5.49
N THR A 198 -16.79 15.94 6.14
CA THR A 198 -15.73 16.95 6.05
C THR A 198 -15.14 17.00 4.65
N TYR A 199 -14.91 15.85 4.01
CA TYR A 199 -14.48 15.79 2.61
C TYR A 199 -15.47 16.51 1.68
N LYS A 200 -16.78 16.22 1.79
CA LYS A 200 -17.82 16.86 0.98
C LYS A 200 -17.85 18.38 1.17
N GLN A 201 -17.68 18.86 2.40
CA GLN A 201 -17.60 20.29 2.67
C GLN A 201 -16.36 20.93 2.05
N LEU A 202 -15.19 20.31 2.21
CA LEU A 202 -13.94 20.77 1.62
C LEU A 202 -14.01 20.82 0.10
N ALA A 203 -14.51 19.74 -0.54
CA ALA A 203 -14.65 19.64 -1.99
C ALA A 203 -15.58 20.72 -2.56
N ARG A 204 -16.71 21.00 -1.88
CA ARG A 204 -17.61 22.10 -2.28
C ARG A 204 -16.95 23.47 -2.17
N SER A 205 -16.27 23.72 -1.06
CA SER A 205 -15.63 25.02 -0.78
C SER A 205 -14.52 25.32 -1.78
N LEU A 206 -13.67 24.33 -2.09
CA LEU A 206 -12.62 24.48 -3.09
C LEU A 206 -13.17 24.51 -4.51
N GLY A 207 -14.23 23.74 -4.79
CA GLY A 207 -14.91 23.76 -6.08
C GLY A 207 -15.45 25.15 -6.44
N ALA A 208 -15.98 25.89 -5.46
CA ALA A 208 -16.40 27.29 -5.64
C ALA A 208 -15.24 28.24 -6.00
N LEU A 209 -14.00 27.85 -5.71
CA LEU A 209 -12.76 28.57 -6.04
C LEU A 209 -12.05 27.97 -7.28
N GLY A 210 -12.69 27.06 -8.01
CA GLY A 210 -12.08 26.40 -9.18
C GLY A 210 -10.94 25.44 -8.84
N MET A 211 -10.83 24.98 -7.60
CA MET A 211 -9.74 24.12 -7.11
C MET A 211 -10.26 22.75 -6.66
N SER A 212 -9.48 21.69 -6.88
CA SER A 212 -9.77 20.37 -6.32
C SER A 212 -9.03 20.16 -4.98
N PRO A 213 -9.58 19.34 -4.06
CA PRO A 213 -8.86 18.95 -2.84
C PRO A 213 -7.46 18.36 -3.09
N ALA A 214 -7.30 17.51 -4.11
CA ALA A 214 -5.99 16.97 -4.48
C ALA A 214 -5.03 18.05 -4.99
N SER A 215 -5.52 19.04 -5.76
CA SER A 215 -4.69 20.17 -6.21
C SER A 215 -4.21 21.02 -5.03
N LEU A 216 -5.08 21.29 -4.06
CA LEU A 216 -4.68 21.97 -2.82
C LEU A 216 -3.62 21.16 -2.08
N PHE A 217 -3.83 19.85 -1.91
CA PHE A 217 -2.89 18.98 -1.23
C PHE A 217 -1.51 18.97 -1.90
N ARG A 218 -1.47 18.85 -3.24
CA ARG A 218 -0.23 18.95 -4.01
C ARG A 218 0.45 20.31 -3.85
N MET A 219 -0.31 21.40 -3.81
CA MET A 219 0.26 22.73 -3.58
C MET A 219 0.91 22.85 -2.20
N VAL A 220 0.25 22.36 -1.16
CA VAL A 220 0.77 22.36 0.22
C VAL A 220 2.02 21.49 0.33
N MET A 221 1.98 20.27 -0.21
CA MET A 221 3.11 19.35 -0.19
C MET A 221 4.28 19.81 -1.07
N GLY A 222 4.00 20.40 -2.22
CA GLY A 222 5.01 20.96 -3.12
C GLY A 222 5.71 22.17 -2.51
N LYS A 223 5.00 23.01 -1.74
CA LYS A 223 5.62 24.10 -0.97
C LYS A 223 6.42 23.60 0.23
N ALA A 224 6.00 22.50 0.88
CA ALA A 224 6.76 21.87 1.96
C ALA A 224 8.04 21.16 1.48
N GLY A 225 8.08 20.69 0.22
CA GLY A 225 9.25 20.07 -0.42
C GLY A 225 10.17 21.02 -1.18
N GLY A 226 9.78 22.29 -1.36
CA GLY A 226 10.49 23.30 -2.17
C GLY A 226 11.72 23.94 -1.51
N GLY A 227 12.45 23.19 -0.69
CA GLY A 227 13.64 23.64 0.05
C GLY A 227 14.86 22.74 -0.12
N ALA A 228 14.99 22.02 -1.22
CA ALA A 228 16.17 21.19 -1.49
C ALA A 228 16.50 21.17 -2.99
N GLY A 229 17.09 22.26 -3.46
CA GLY A 229 17.82 22.33 -4.72
C GLY A 229 19.29 22.66 -4.43
N ALA A 230 20.16 21.67 -4.60
CA ALA A 230 21.62 21.74 -4.75
C ALA A 230 22.46 22.30 -3.58
N SER A 231 22.93 21.40 -2.70
CA SER A 231 24.36 21.10 -2.45
C SER A 231 24.61 20.53 -1.04
N GLY A 232 25.33 19.41 -0.97
CA GLY A 232 26.21 19.06 0.17
C GLY A 232 25.58 18.48 1.45
N GLY A 233 25.75 17.17 1.65
CA GLY A 233 26.22 16.58 2.92
C GLY A 233 25.30 16.55 4.14
N GLY A 234 24.91 15.33 4.54
CA GLY A 234 24.82 14.90 5.94
C GLY A 234 23.69 15.44 6.84
N GLY A 235 22.95 14.52 7.47
CA GLY A 235 22.35 14.75 8.79
C GLY A 235 20.82 14.82 8.81
N GLY A 236 20.24 14.21 9.85
CA GLY A 236 18.81 13.93 9.99
C GLY A 236 17.88 15.14 10.05
N GLY A 237 16.59 14.88 9.81
CA GLY A 237 15.54 15.89 9.90
C GLY A 237 14.14 15.34 9.62
N GLY A 238 13.68 14.39 10.46
CA GLY A 238 12.28 13.97 10.46
C GLY A 238 11.39 15.10 11.00
N GLY A 239 10.69 15.82 10.12
CA GLY A 239 9.82 16.92 10.56
C GLY A 239 8.87 17.55 9.54
N GLY A 240 8.79 17.06 8.30
CA GLY A 240 8.09 17.78 7.22
C GLY A 240 6.58 17.54 7.08
N LEU A 241 6.10 16.33 7.34
CA LEU A 241 4.71 15.96 7.04
C LEU A 241 3.72 16.27 8.18
N GLY A 242 4.12 16.02 9.44
CA GLY A 242 3.24 16.22 10.60
C GLY A 242 2.92 17.69 10.89
N SER A 243 3.90 18.57 10.67
CA SER A 243 3.77 20.03 10.88
C SER A 243 2.86 20.65 9.81
N ALA A 244 3.12 20.35 8.53
CA ALA A 244 2.32 20.84 7.40
C ALA A 244 0.85 20.40 7.47
N LEU A 245 0.59 19.14 7.86
CA LEU A 245 -0.77 18.62 8.04
C LEU A 245 -1.45 19.26 9.26
N GLY A 246 -0.69 19.48 10.35
CA GLY A 246 -1.17 20.16 11.55
C GLY A 246 -1.59 21.60 11.29
N ASP A 247 -0.84 22.33 10.47
CA ASP A 247 -1.12 23.73 10.15
C ASP A 247 -2.27 23.87 9.14
N LEU A 248 -2.42 22.94 8.20
CA LEU A 248 -3.60 22.85 7.34
C LEU A 248 -4.89 22.62 8.15
N LEU A 249 -4.84 21.71 9.13
CA LEU A 249 -5.99 21.42 10.00
C LEU A 249 -6.35 22.60 10.93
N LYS A 250 -5.36 23.37 11.39
CA LYS A 250 -5.60 24.62 12.14
C LYS A 250 -6.24 25.70 11.25
N SER A 251 -5.75 25.85 10.02
CA SER A 251 -6.30 26.81 9.05
C SER A 251 -7.77 26.51 8.70
N LEU A 252 -8.10 25.22 8.52
CA LEU A 252 -9.49 24.79 8.26
C LEU A 252 -10.45 25.01 9.44
N LYS A 253 -9.97 24.95 10.70
CA LYS A 253 -10.77 25.32 11.88
C LYS A 253 -10.99 26.83 12.01
N GLY A 254 -10.09 27.64 11.45
CA GLY A 254 -10.23 29.10 11.41
C GLY A 254 -11.34 29.59 10.46
N LEU A 255 -11.69 28.79 9.45
CA LEU A 255 -12.73 29.09 8.46
C LEU A 255 -14.16 28.74 8.94
N THR A 256 -14.31 28.20 10.16
CA THR A 256 -15.60 27.86 10.79
C THR A 256 -16.04 28.85 11.88
N ARG A 257 -15.58 30.10 11.84
CA ARG A 257 -16.12 31.21 12.63
C ARG A 257 -16.70 32.28 11.73
#